data_AF-A0A9X2IX43-F1
#
_entry.id   AF-A0A9X2IX43-F1
#
_cell.length_a   1.000
_cell.length_b   1.000
_cell.length_c   1.000
_cell.angle_alpha   90.00
_cell.angle_beta   90.00
_cell.angle_gamma   90.00
#
_symmetry.space_group_name_H-M   'P 1'
#
loop_
_entity.id
_entity.type
_entity.pdbx_description
1 polymer ?
#
loop_
_entity_poly.entity_id
_entity_poly.type
_entity_poly.pdbx_seq_one_letter_code
_entity_poly.pdbx_strand_id
1 'polypeptide(L)'
;MIAAAVLRPVPDGNTSPWEPDSLLVDAALAGGVRLLELAHPDQCWLVAHLTAQGLTADEIATRVGCRVRKIRYLRADPLTIMTSRWIVADARAHAHADRIESLDRWCQSALSNCEQSTTRVRAQLVTAVDQIRNLRTRCHQEEHRTRTYRKYLGTNRPRPRLRRRPVDPDQLTLF
;
A
#
# COMPACT_ATOMS: atom_id res chain seq x y z
N MET A 1 -11.21 25.14 34.83
CA MET A 1 -11.45 23.68 34.81
C MET A 1 -12.90 23.44 35.17
N ILE A 2 -13.78 23.29 34.17
CA ILE A 2 -15.20 23.01 34.37
C ILE A 2 -15.35 21.49 34.31
N ALA A 3 -15.71 20.87 35.43
CA ALA A 3 -15.99 19.45 35.50
C ALA A 3 -17.24 19.15 34.66
N ALA A 4 -17.06 18.40 33.57
CA ALA A 4 -18.16 17.87 32.79
C ALA A 4 -18.88 16.83 33.65
N ALA A 5 -20.05 17.19 34.16
CA ALA A 5 -20.97 16.28 34.81
C ALA A 5 -21.34 15.16 33.81
N VAL A 6 -20.79 13.97 34.05
CA VAL A 6 -21.18 12.74 33.37
C VAL A 6 -22.64 12.48 33.74
N LEU A 7 -23.56 12.85 32.85
CA LEU A 7 -24.96 12.44 32.92
C LEU A 7 -24.99 10.92 32.84
N ARG A 8 -25.16 10.26 34.00
CA ARG A 8 -25.47 8.83 34.03
C ARG A 8 -26.92 8.66 33.53
N PRO A 9 -27.17 7.84 32.50
CA PRO A 9 -28.55 7.56 32.09
C PRO A 9 -29.28 6.84 33.24
N VAL A 10 -30.51 7.28 33.50
CA VAL A 10 -31.44 6.60 34.40
C VAL A 10 -31.68 5.20 33.84
N PRO A 11 -31.53 4.12 34.63
CA PRO A 11 -31.82 2.78 34.16
C PRO A 11 -33.34 2.58 34.14
N ASP A 12 -33.97 2.90 33.01
CA ASP A 12 -35.33 2.45 32.73
C ASP A 12 -35.27 0.93 32.54
N GLY A 13 -35.83 0.19 33.50
CA GLY A 13 -35.83 -1.27 33.48
C GLY A 13 -36.54 -1.81 32.23
N ASN A 14 -35.81 -2.63 31.46
CA ASN A 14 -36.26 -3.46 30.33
C ASN A 14 -36.33 -2.83 28.93
N THR A 15 -35.62 -1.74 28.63
CA THR A 15 -35.35 -1.37 27.23
C THR A 15 -33.97 -1.90 26.81
N SER A 16 -33.95 -3.08 26.19
CA SER A 16 -32.75 -3.50 25.45
C SER A 16 -32.41 -2.40 24.44
N PRO A 17 -31.14 -1.95 24.35
CA PRO A 17 -30.76 -1.02 23.31
C PRO A 17 -31.12 -1.65 21.96
N TRP A 18 -31.75 -0.86 21.09
CA TRP A 18 -32.05 -1.30 19.74
C TRP A 18 -30.74 -1.56 18.99
N GLU A 19 -30.64 -2.72 18.36
CA GLU A 19 -29.48 -3.12 17.55
C GLU A 19 -29.97 -3.45 16.13
N PRO A 20 -29.26 -2.98 15.09
CA PRO A 20 -29.63 -3.27 13.71
C PRO A 20 -29.44 -4.76 13.38
N ASP A 21 -30.49 -5.40 12.87
CA ASP A 21 -30.39 -6.75 12.35
C ASP A 21 -29.76 -6.74 10.94
N SER A 22 -28.61 -7.41 10.82
CA SER A 22 -27.87 -7.56 9.57
C SER A 22 -28.59 -8.45 8.55
N LEU A 23 -29.36 -9.45 9.00
CA LEU A 23 -30.04 -10.41 8.13
C LEU A 23 -31.41 -9.91 7.65
N LEU A 24 -31.95 -8.86 8.27
CA LEU A 24 -33.24 -8.29 7.92
C LEU A 24 -33.30 -7.80 6.47
N VAL A 25 -32.20 -7.21 5.99
CA VAL A 25 -32.11 -6.70 4.61
C VAL A 25 -32.16 -7.85 3.62
N ASP A 26 -31.39 -8.92 3.85
CA ASP A 26 -31.34 -10.08 2.98
C ASP A 26 -32.68 -10.83 2.98
N ALA A 27 -33.32 -10.96 4.14
CA ALA A 27 -34.65 -11.53 4.26
C ALA A 27 -35.71 -10.72 3.49
N ALA A 28 -35.61 -9.38 3.52
CA ALA A 28 -36.49 -8.52 2.73
C ALA A 28 -36.22 -8.60 1.23
N LEU A 29 -34.95 -8.77 0.81
CA LEU A 29 -34.60 -9.02 -0.58
C LEU A 29 -35.14 -10.36 -1.08
N ALA A 30 -35.19 -11.38 -0.22
CA ALA A 30 -35.82 -12.67 -0.49
C ALA A 30 -37.36 -12.63 -0.46
N GLY A 31 -37.97 -11.50 -0.09
CA GLY A 31 -39.43 -11.33 -0.01
C GLY A 31 -40.09 -11.97 1.23
N GLY A 32 -39.29 -12.33 2.23
CA GLY A 32 -39.79 -12.99 3.46
C GLY A 32 -40.29 -12.03 4.53
N VAL A 33 -40.16 -10.71 4.32
CA VAL A 33 -40.39 -9.69 5.36
C VAL A 33 -41.53 -8.77 4.96
N ARG A 34 -42.42 -8.49 5.92
CA ARG A 34 -43.50 -7.51 5.78
C ARG A 34 -43.22 -6.27 6.61
N LEU A 35 -43.30 -5.10 5.99
CA LEU A 35 -42.84 -3.85 6.60
C LEU A 35 -43.67 -3.45 7.82
N LEU A 36 -44.96 -3.80 7.80
CA LEU A 36 -45.91 -3.42 8.84
C LEU A 36 -45.77 -4.27 10.12
N GLU A 37 -45.08 -5.41 10.04
CA GLU A 37 -44.85 -6.32 11.17
C GLU A 37 -43.59 -5.94 11.96
N LEU A 38 -42.76 -5.05 11.41
CA LEU A 38 -41.51 -4.59 12.01
C LEU A 38 -41.70 -3.39 12.93
N ALA A 39 -40.81 -3.24 13.92
CA ALA A 39 -40.75 -2.03 14.73
C ALA A 39 -40.34 -0.83 13.87
N HIS A 40 -40.73 0.38 14.28
CA HIS A 40 -40.40 1.61 13.55
C HIS A 40 -38.90 1.79 13.25
N PRO A 41 -37.94 1.56 14.18
CA PRO A 41 -36.52 1.70 13.86
C PRO A 41 -36.06 0.68 12.81
N ASP A 42 -36.57 -0.57 12.84
CA ASP A 42 -36.28 -1.60 11.84
C ASP A 42 -36.84 -1.25 10.46
N GLN A 43 -38.03 -0.62 10.41
CA GLN A 43 -38.60 -0.12 9.16
C GLN A 43 -37.69 0.94 8.52
N CYS A 44 -37.22 1.90 9.31
CA CYS A 44 -36.33 2.96 8.83
C CYS A 44 -34.96 2.41 8.40
N TRP A 45 -34.41 1.47 9.19
CA TRP A 45 -33.17 0.75 8.86
C TRP A 45 -33.28 0.02 7.52
N LEU A 46 -34.33 -0.79 7.36
CA LEU A 46 -34.56 -1.56 6.14
C LEU A 46 -34.72 -0.65 4.93
N VAL A 47 -35.53 0.41 5.03
CA VAL A 47 -35.75 1.35 3.93
C VAL A 47 -34.46 2.10 3.58
N ALA A 48 -33.64 2.47 4.56
CA ALA A 48 -32.36 3.13 4.33
C ALA A 48 -31.40 2.21 3.55
N HIS A 49 -31.26 0.95 3.96
CA HIS A 49 -30.42 -0.03 3.29
C HIS A 49 -30.87 -0.33 1.86
N LEU A 50 -32.16 -0.60 1.65
CA LEU A 50 -32.70 -0.86 0.31
C LEU A 50 -32.55 0.36 -0.61
N THR A 51 -32.66 1.57 -0.05
CA THR A 51 -32.44 2.82 -0.80
C THR A 51 -30.96 3.01 -1.13
N ALA A 52 -30.04 2.67 -0.22
CA ALA A 52 -28.60 2.71 -0.47
C ALA A 52 -28.16 1.70 -1.55
N GLN A 53 -28.87 0.57 -1.67
CA GLN A 53 -28.70 -0.41 -2.76
C GLN A 53 -29.28 0.06 -4.12
N GLY A 54 -29.92 1.23 -4.16
CA GLY A 54 -30.45 1.83 -5.40
C GLY A 54 -31.87 1.43 -5.77
N LEU A 55 -32.61 0.74 -4.89
CA LEU A 55 -33.99 0.35 -5.16
C LEU A 55 -34.94 1.56 -5.16
N THR A 56 -35.85 1.58 -6.11
CA THR A 56 -36.90 2.60 -6.20
C THR A 56 -37.96 2.41 -5.13
N ALA A 57 -38.73 3.46 -4.82
CA ALA A 57 -39.79 3.36 -3.81
C ALA A 57 -40.86 2.32 -4.18
N ASP A 58 -41.12 2.12 -5.48
CA ASP A 58 -42.12 1.19 -6.00
C ASP A 58 -41.64 -0.27 -5.89
N GLU A 59 -40.36 -0.51 -6.17
CA GLU A 59 -39.74 -1.82 -5.98
C GLU A 59 -39.71 -2.23 -4.51
N ILE A 60 -39.32 -1.31 -3.62
CA ILE A 60 -39.32 -1.55 -2.17
C ILE A 60 -40.74 -1.84 -1.69
N ALA A 61 -41.73 -1.05 -2.14
CA ALA A 61 -43.13 -1.25 -1.78
C ALA A 61 -43.63 -2.64 -2.18
N THR A 62 -43.27 -3.09 -3.39
CA THR A 62 -43.64 -4.40 -3.93
C THR A 62 -42.98 -5.54 -3.15
N ARG A 63 -41.69 -5.42 -2.82
CA ARG A 63 -40.93 -6.47 -2.11
C ARG A 63 -41.38 -6.66 -0.66
N VAL A 64 -41.62 -5.56 0.06
CA VAL A 64 -41.94 -5.60 1.49
C VAL A 64 -43.46 -5.53 1.76
N GLY A 65 -44.27 -5.66 0.70
CA GLY A 65 -45.74 -5.79 0.79
C GLY A 65 -46.46 -4.56 1.35
N CYS A 66 -46.05 -3.35 0.98
CA CYS A 66 -46.63 -2.11 1.50
C CYS A 66 -46.96 -1.09 0.39
N ARG A 67 -47.64 0.00 0.77
CA ARG A 67 -47.98 1.08 -0.17
C ARG A 67 -46.78 2.02 -0.37
N VAL A 68 -46.54 2.46 -1.59
CA VAL A 68 -45.49 3.44 -1.96
C VAL A 68 -45.48 4.69 -1.07
N ARG A 69 -46.66 5.18 -0.68
CA ARG A 69 -46.79 6.35 0.21
C ARG A 69 -46.12 6.13 1.57
N LYS A 70 -46.17 4.90 2.13
CA LYS A 70 -45.50 4.56 3.39
C LYS A 70 -43.98 4.58 3.24
N ILE A 71 -43.45 4.07 2.13
CA ILE A 71 -42.01 4.14 1.83
C ILE A 71 -41.54 5.58 1.71
N ARG A 72 -42.28 6.44 1.00
CA ARG A 72 -41.94 7.87 0.90
C ARG A 72 -41.96 8.58 2.25
N TYR A 73 -42.91 8.23 3.12
CA TYR A 73 -42.97 8.77 4.48
C TYR A 73 -41.76 8.33 5.31
N LEU A 74 -41.43 7.04 5.28
CA LEU A 74 -40.24 6.53 5.97
C LEU A 74 -38.94 7.12 5.42
N ARG A 75 -38.83 7.37 4.11
CA ARG A 75 -37.67 8.05 3.53
C ARG A 75 -37.49 9.49 3.99
N ALA A 76 -38.59 10.17 4.29
CA ALA A 76 -38.56 11.53 4.84
C ALA A 76 -38.27 11.54 6.36
N ASP A 77 -38.28 10.38 7.01
CA ASP A 77 -38.02 10.26 8.44
C ASP A 77 -36.56 10.63 8.75
N PRO A 78 -36.30 11.48 9.76
CA PRO A 78 -34.94 11.84 10.16
C PRO A 78 -34.08 10.63 10.52
N LEU A 79 -34.66 9.56 11.08
CA LEU A 79 -33.93 8.35 11.43
C LEU A 79 -33.42 7.65 10.15
N THR A 80 -34.27 7.50 9.14
CA THR A 80 -33.90 6.94 7.83
C THR A 80 -32.83 7.78 7.12
N ILE A 81 -32.97 9.11 7.16
CA ILE A 81 -31.99 10.03 6.58
C ILE A 81 -30.64 9.88 7.28
N MET A 82 -30.62 9.79 8.61
CA MET A 82 -29.41 9.58 9.38
C MET A 82 -28.77 8.23 9.05
N THR A 83 -29.54 7.14 9.06
CA THR A 83 -29.04 5.79 8.74
C THR A 83 -28.50 5.72 7.31
N SER A 84 -29.17 6.32 6.32
CA SER A 84 -28.66 6.33 4.95
C SER A 84 -27.33 7.05 4.81
N ARG A 85 -27.16 8.19 5.49
CA ARG A 85 -25.88 8.91 5.54
C ARG A 85 -24.80 8.10 6.25
N TRP A 86 -25.17 7.43 7.34
CA TRP A 86 -24.26 6.57 8.10
C TRP A 86 -23.77 5.41 7.24
N ILE A 87 -24.65 4.69 6.52
CA ILE A 87 -24.28 3.59 5.61
C ILE A 87 -23.27 4.07 4.55
N VAL A 88 -23.51 5.24 3.95
CA VAL A 88 -22.59 5.80 2.95
C VAL A 88 -21.25 6.20 3.57
N ALA A 89 -21.27 6.78 4.77
CA ALA A 89 -20.05 7.15 5.49
C ALA A 89 -19.24 5.91 5.90
N ASP A 90 -19.92 4.87 6.37
CA ASP A 90 -19.32 3.61 6.78
C ASP A 90 -18.67 2.89 5.59
N ALA A 91 -19.38 2.77 4.47
CA ALA A 91 -18.81 2.20 3.24
C ALA A 91 -17.59 2.98 2.74
N ARG A 92 -17.59 4.31 2.86
CA ARG A 92 -16.42 5.15 2.53
C ARG A 92 -15.27 4.89 3.49
N ALA A 93 -15.53 4.79 4.79
CA ALA A 93 -14.52 4.51 5.80
C ALA A 93 -13.82 3.17 5.54
N HIS A 94 -14.60 2.13 5.23
CA HIS A 94 -14.07 0.81 4.85
C HIS A 94 -13.23 0.90 3.57
N ALA A 95 -13.73 1.55 2.51
CA ALA A 95 -12.97 1.72 1.27
C ALA A 95 -11.66 2.51 1.47
N HIS A 96 -11.64 3.48 2.39
CA HIS A 96 -10.42 4.19 2.77
C HIS A 96 -9.45 3.30 3.54
N ALA A 97 -9.93 2.47 4.47
CA ALA A 97 -9.12 1.51 5.21
C ALA A 97 -8.46 0.49 4.26
N ASP A 98 -9.24 -0.11 3.35
CA ASP A 98 -8.73 -1.06 2.35
C ASP A 98 -7.67 -0.42 1.44
N ARG A 99 -7.87 0.85 1.08
CA ARG A 99 -6.91 1.60 0.27
C ARG A 99 -5.61 1.85 1.02
N ILE A 100 -5.67 2.19 2.31
CA ILE A 100 -4.47 2.38 3.15
C ILE A 100 -3.71 1.05 3.25
N GLU A 101 -4.41 -0.04 3.57
CA GLU A 101 -3.79 -1.36 3.71
C GLU A 101 -3.12 -1.83 2.41
N SER A 102 -3.77 -1.62 1.26
CA SER A 102 -3.18 -1.98 -0.04
C SER A 102 -1.95 -1.13 -0.39
N LEU A 103 -1.94 0.16 -0.04
CA LEU A 103 -0.77 1.03 -0.19
C LEU A 103 0.36 0.62 0.74
N ASP A 104 0.07 0.27 1.99
CA ASP A 104 1.08 -0.19 2.95
C ASP A 104 1.75 -1.49 2.46
N ARG A 105 0.95 -2.45 2.00
CA ARG A 105 1.45 -3.69 1.38
C ARG A 105 2.34 -3.40 0.18
N TRP A 106 1.92 -2.47 -0.69
CA TRP A 106 2.72 -2.07 -1.84
C TRP A 106 4.05 -1.41 -1.43
N CYS A 107 4.02 -0.45 -0.50
CA CYS A 107 5.20 0.23 0.03
C CYS A 107 6.20 -0.75 0.65
N GLN A 108 5.74 -1.70 1.46
CA GLN A 108 6.58 -2.75 2.05
C GLN A 108 7.25 -3.60 0.96
N SER A 109 6.48 -4.00 -0.06
CA SER A 109 7.04 -4.77 -1.18
C SER A 109 8.10 -3.96 -1.94
N ALA A 110 7.85 -2.68 -2.20
CA ALA A 110 8.77 -1.79 -2.91
C ALA A 110 10.08 -1.58 -2.13
N LEU A 111 9.98 -1.35 -0.81
CA LEU A 111 11.14 -1.23 0.08
C LEU A 111 11.97 -2.51 0.07
N SER A 112 11.33 -3.67 0.23
CA SER A 112 12.03 -4.96 0.21
C SER A 112 12.74 -5.21 -1.13
N ASN A 113 12.14 -4.83 -2.26
CA ASN A 113 12.74 -4.95 -3.58
C ASN A 113 13.94 -4.02 -3.76
N CYS A 114 13.84 -2.78 -3.28
CA CYS A 114 14.95 -1.84 -3.27
C CYS A 114 16.11 -2.36 -2.42
N GLU A 115 15.83 -2.84 -1.20
CA GLU A 115 16.83 -3.44 -0.31
C GLU A 115 17.52 -4.65 -0.96
N GLN A 116 16.75 -5.56 -1.57
CA GLN A 116 17.31 -6.69 -2.32
C GLN A 116 18.15 -6.24 -3.52
N SER A 117 17.73 -5.20 -4.23
CA SER A 117 18.49 -4.68 -5.38
C SER A 117 19.81 -4.06 -4.93
N THR A 118 19.80 -3.28 -3.83
CA THR A 118 21.03 -2.70 -3.29
C THR A 118 21.99 -3.75 -2.76
N THR A 119 21.50 -4.80 -2.09
CA THR A 119 22.33 -5.91 -1.61
C THR A 119 22.94 -6.69 -2.77
N ARG A 120 22.18 -6.96 -3.83
CA ARG A 120 22.69 -7.59 -5.07
C ARG A 120 23.80 -6.77 -5.72
N VAL A 121 23.58 -5.46 -5.93
CA VAL A 121 24.58 -4.58 -6.55
C VAL A 121 25.84 -4.49 -5.68
N ARG A 122 25.70 -4.38 -4.36
CA ARG A 122 26.86 -4.41 -3.43
C ARG A 122 27.64 -5.72 -3.53
N ALA A 123 26.96 -6.86 -3.57
CA ALA A 123 27.61 -8.16 -3.73
C ALA A 123 28.36 -8.28 -5.07
N GLN A 124 27.78 -7.77 -6.16
CA GLN A 124 28.44 -7.71 -7.47
C GLN A 124 29.70 -6.84 -7.43
N LEU A 125 29.64 -5.67 -6.78
CA LEU A 125 30.79 -4.79 -6.61
C LEU A 125 31.92 -5.44 -5.81
N VAL A 126 31.60 -6.10 -4.68
CA VAL A 126 32.60 -6.84 -3.88
C VAL A 126 33.28 -7.90 -4.73
N THR A 127 32.48 -8.69 -5.48
CA THR A 127 32.99 -9.74 -6.36
C THR A 127 33.92 -9.16 -7.44
N ALA A 128 33.55 -8.04 -8.08
CA ALA A 128 34.38 -7.40 -9.09
C ALA A 128 35.70 -6.84 -8.50
N VAL A 129 35.65 -6.25 -7.31
CA VAL A 129 36.84 -5.77 -6.60
C VAL A 129 37.78 -6.93 -6.27
N ASP A 130 37.26 -8.05 -5.79
CA ASP A 130 38.05 -9.24 -5.48
C ASP A 130 38.65 -9.87 -6.73
N GLN A 131 37.92 -9.89 -7.85
CA GLN A 131 38.48 -10.30 -9.15
C GLN A 131 39.66 -9.42 -9.56
N ILE A 132 39.54 -8.09 -9.45
CA ILE A 132 40.64 -7.16 -9.78
C ILE A 132 41.85 -7.39 -8.85
N ARG A 133 41.62 -7.59 -7.55
CA ARG A 133 42.69 -7.91 -6.58
C ARG A 133 43.39 -9.23 -6.93
N ASN A 134 42.64 -10.26 -7.30
CA ASN A 134 43.17 -11.55 -7.73
C ASN A 134 43.99 -11.44 -9.02
N LEU A 135 43.53 -10.65 -10.00
CA LEU A 135 44.30 -10.40 -11.21
C LEU A 135 45.60 -9.65 -10.91
N ARG A 136 45.56 -8.62 -10.06
CA ARG A 136 46.77 -7.87 -9.66
C ARG A 136 47.79 -8.74 -8.93
N THR A 137 47.36 -9.59 -8.01
CA THR A 137 48.26 -10.51 -7.30
C THR A 137 48.88 -11.52 -8.25
N ARG A 138 48.13 -12.07 -9.21
CA ARG A 138 48.66 -12.94 -10.27
C ARG A 138 49.68 -12.21 -11.15
N CYS A 139 49.38 -11.02 -11.63
CA CYS A 139 50.33 -10.21 -12.41
C CYS A 139 51.63 -9.96 -11.62
N HIS A 140 51.52 -9.59 -10.34
CA HIS A 140 52.68 -9.37 -9.50
C HIS A 140 53.52 -10.65 -9.31
N GLN A 141 52.87 -11.82 -9.14
CA GLN A 141 53.55 -13.12 -9.05
C GLN A 141 54.30 -13.45 -10.35
N GLU A 142 53.68 -13.21 -11.51
CA GLU A 142 54.32 -13.45 -12.81
C GLU A 142 55.48 -12.48 -13.09
N GLU A 143 55.34 -11.20 -12.71
CA GLU A 143 56.44 -10.23 -12.76
C GLU A 143 57.61 -10.66 -11.86
N HIS A 144 57.31 -11.16 -10.65
CA HIS A 144 58.34 -11.67 -9.75
C HIS A 144 59.04 -12.91 -10.34
N ARG A 145 58.28 -13.85 -10.91
CA ARG A 145 58.81 -15.05 -11.60
C ARG A 145 59.71 -14.66 -12.76
N THR A 146 59.24 -13.81 -13.67
CA THR A 146 60.01 -13.35 -14.84
C THR A 146 61.27 -12.58 -14.43
N ARG A 147 61.22 -11.74 -13.40
CA ARG A 147 62.40 -11.06 -12.84
C ARG A 147 63.42 -12.04 -12.29
N THR A 148 62.95 -13.08 -11.60
CA THR A 148 63.80 -14.14 -11.03
C THR A 148 64.44 -14.98 -12.13
N TYR A 149 63.66 -15.44 -13.12
CA TYR A 149 64.18 -16.17 -14.27
C TYR A 149 65.19 -15.34 -15.07
N ARG A 150 64.91 -14.05 -15.30
CA ARG A 150 65.85 -13.12 -15.95
C ARG A 150 67.17 -13.01 -15.20
N LYS A 151 67.15 -13.06 -13.86
CA LYS A 151 68.36 -13.02 -13.02
C LYS A 151 69.22 -14.28 -13.20
N TYR A 152 68.60 -15.46 -13.29
CA TYR A 152 69.32 -16.74 -13.33
C TYR A 152 69.66 -17.24 -14.74
N LEU A 153 68.85 -16.92 -15.74
CA LEU A 153 69.08 -17.34 -17.14
C LEU A 153 70.08 -16.44 -17.89
N GLY A 154 70.70 -15.47 -17.20
CA GLY A 154 71.82 -14.72 -17.76
C GLY A 154 71.50 -13.93 -19.03
N THR A 155 70.25 -13.49 -19.24
CA THR A 155 69.97 -12.57 -20.34
C THR A 155 70.61 -11.23 -20.03
N ASN A 156 71.85 -11.06 -20.48
CA ASN A 156 72.54 -9.79 -20.53
C ASN A 156 71.57 -8.76 -21.12
N ARG A 157 71.16 -7.76 -20.33
CA ARG A 157 70.54 -6.59 -20.91
C ARG A 157 71.60 -5.95 -21.83
N PRO A 158 71.33 -5.72 -23.13
CA PRO A 158 72.02 -4.64 -23.80
C PRO A 158 71.74 -3.38 -22.96
N ARG A 159 72.82 -2.68 -22.55
CA ARG A 159 72.72 -1.37 -21.89
C ARG A 159 71.73 -0.51 -22.69
N PRO A 160 70.78 0.19 -22.04
CA PRO A 160 69.99 1.17 -22.77
C PRO A 160 70.97 2.19 -23.35
N ARG A 161 71.07 2.25 -24.68
CA ARG A 161 71.67 3.41 -25.35
C ARG A 161 70.85 4.61 -24.87
N LEU A 162 71.52 5.60 -24.30
CA LEU A 162 70.92 6.90 -23.99
C LEU A 162 70.02 7.31 -25.16
N ARG A 163 68.70 7.30 -24.93
CA ARG A 163 67.78 7.95 -25.86
C ARG A 163 68.17 9.43 -25.83
N ARG A 164 68.62 9.96 -26.97
CA ARG A 164 68.60 11.41 -27.23
C ARG A 164 67.21 11.90 -26.83
N ARG A 165 67.17 12.95 -25.99
CA ARG A 165 65.93 13.66 -25.67
C ARG A 165 65.20 13.99 -26.98
N PRO A 166 63.90 13.67 -27.12
CA PRO A 166 63.09 14.31 -28.14
C PRO A 166 63.10 15.82 -27.83
N VAL A 167 63.36 16.62 -28.86
CA VAL A 167 63.18 18.07 -28.83
C VAL A 167 61.69 18.33 -28.69
N ASP A 168 61.29 19.10 -27.69
CA ASP A 168 59.90 19.52 -27.50
C ASP A 168 59.43 20.33 -28.72
N PRO A 169 58.32 19.96 -29.38
CA PRO A 169 57.74 20.76 -30.47
C PRO A 169 57.00 22.01 -29.99
N ASP A 170 56.84 22.22 -28.68
CA ASP A 170 56.02 23.31 -28.12
C ASP A 170 56.78 24.65 -27.94
N GLN A 171 57.96 24.81 -28.53
CA GLN A 171 58.69 26.10 -28.54
C GLN A 171 58.43 26.98 -29.78
N LEU A 172 57.45 26.66 -30.62
CA LEU A 172 57.13 27.42 -31.84
C LEU A 172 55.67 27.88 -31.95
N THR A 173 55.10 28.46 -30.89
CA THR A 173 53.90 29.32 -31.01
C THR A 173 53.87 30.37 -29.91
N LEU A 174 54.65 31.43 -30.06
CA LEU A 174 54.41 32.73 -29.43
C LEU A 174 55.02 33.81 -30.33
N PHE A 175 54.40 34.06 -31.48
CA PHE A 175 54.34 35.35 -32.18
C PHE A 175 53.13 35.33 -33.12
#